data_AF-A0A936BSP5-F1
#
_entry.id   AF-A0A936BSP5-F1
#
_cell.length_a   1.000
_cell.length_b   1.000
_cell.length_c   1.000
_cell.angle_alpha   90.00
_cell.angle_beta   90.00
_cell.angle_gamma   90.00
#
_symmetry.space_group_name_H-M   'P 1'
#
loop_
_entity.id
_entity.type
_entity.pdbx_description
1 polymer ?
#
loop_
_entity_poly.entity_id
_entity_poly.type
_entity_poly.pdbx_seq_one_letter_code
_entity_poly.pdbx_strand_id
1 'polypeptide(L)'
;MPQIWIKARTSYQATPLLGTEGAVNFTWSPDGTWIAFTVAQKLRKVPVVGGAAVELANFASSNPGITWLDDNTIVFLPIGGGLGLRRIPAGGGEVEKLPVDSVPSFLLAPLPARAACSTRAATPGAPRARTSGRSTSGPAPPTR
;
A
#
# COMPACT_ATOMS: atom_id res chain seq x y z
N MET A 1 14.80 10.92 -17.85
CA MET A 1 14.39 10.70 -16.44
C MET A 1 12.90 10.40 -16.44
N PRO A 2 12.39 9.45 -15.64
CA PRO A 2 10.95 9.21 -15.55
C PRO A 2 10.24 10.45 -14.97
N GLN A 3 8.96 10.63 -15.29
CA GLN A 3 8.15 11.73 -14.79
C GLN A 3 6.68 11.30 -14.77
N ILE A 4 5.89 11.85 -13.85
CA ILE A 4 4.44 11.61 -13.80
C ILE A 4 3.74 12.56 -14.76
N TRP A 5 2.82 12.01 -15.56
CA TRP A 5 1.98 12.76 -16.49
C TRP A 5 0.52 12.54 -16.12
N ILE A 6 -0.28 13.60 -16.17
CA ILE A 6 -1.70 13.55 -15.88
C ILE A 6 -2.49 13.86 -17.13
N LYS A 7 -3.56 13.11 -17.33
CA LYS A 7 -4.45 13.25 -18.46
C LYS A 7 -5.88 13.05 -17.97
N ALA A 8 -6.75 14.00 -18.26
CA ALA A 8 -8.17 13.81 -18.03
C ALA A 8 -8.69 12.66 -18.91
N ARG A 9 -9.58 11.82 -18.37
CA ARG A 9 -10.07 10.61 -19.04
C ARG A 9 -10.64 10.87 -20.45
N THR A 10 -11.25 12.04 -20.64
CA THR A 10 -11.88 12.47 -21.90
C THR A 10 -10.97 13.30 -22.80
N SER A 11 -9.84 13.78 -22.28
CA SER A 11 -8.86 14.52 -23.08
C SER A 11 -7.93 13.54 -23.79
N TYR A 12 -7.30 13.96 -24.89
CA TYR A 12 -6.16 13.25 -25.49
C TYR A 12 -4.82 13.84 -25.08
N GLN A 13 -4.81 15.05 -24.51
CA GLN A 13 -3.59 15.71 -24.07
C GLN A 13 -3.22 15.29 -22.65
N ALA A 14 -1.96 14.87 -22.48
CA ALA A 14 -1.34 14.68 -21.19
C ALA A 14 -0.47 15.89 -20.85
N THR A 15 -0.50 16.31 -19.60
CA THR A 15 0.30 17.43 -19.08
C THR A 15 1.32 16.87 -18.08
N PRO A 16 2.59 17.29 -18.16
CA PRO A 16 3.59 16.83 -17.20
C PRO A 16 3.30 17.41 -15.83
N LEU A 17 3.45 16.60 -14.79
CA LEU A 17 3.37 17.05 -13.42
C LEU A 17 4.76 17.51 -12.98
N LEU A 18 4.97 18.83 -13.00
CA LEU A 18 6.26 19.43 -12.65
C LEU A 18 6.65 19.10 -11.20
N GLY A 19 7.94 18.87 -10.96
CA GLY A 19 8.45 18.49 -9.63
C GLY A 19 8.38 16.99 -9.33
N THR A 20 7.98 16.17 -10.31
CA THR A 20 7.96 14.69 -10.22
C THR A 20 9.04 14.04 -11.10
N GLU A 21 10.00 14.81 -11.59
CA GLU A 21 11.12 14.31 -12.37
C GLU A 21 11.95 13.33 -11.51
N GLY A 22 12.17 12.13 -12.02
CA GLY A 22 12.82 11.04 -11.31
C GLY A 22 11.90 10.21 -10.41
N ALA A 23 10.58 10.40 -10.45
CA ALA A 23 9.64 9.57 -9.71
C ALA A 23 9.70 8.10 -10.17
N VAL A 24 9.71 7.17 -9.20
CA VAL A 24 9.85 5.72 -9.46
C VAL A 24 8.56 4.96 -9.16
N ASN A 25 7.88 5.28 -8.05
CA ASN A 25 6.56 4.75 -7.69
C ASN A 25 5.61 5.92 -7.41
N PHE A 26 4.32 5.70 -7.64
CA PHE A 26 3.27 6.66 -7.32
C PHE A 26 1.97 5.96 -6.89
N THR A 27 1.14 6.67 -6.14
CA THR A 27 -0.19 6.24 -5.73
C THR A 27 -1.11 7.46 -5.59
N TRP A 28 -2.40 7.28 -5.84
CA TRP A 28 -3.39 8.35 -5.76
C TRP A 28 -3.95 8.45 -4.35
N SER A 29 -4.26 9.67 -3.91
CA SER A 29 -5.08 9.84 -2.71
C SER A 29 -6.48 9.29 -2.92
N PRO A 30 -7.16 8.84 -1.87
CA PRO A 30 -8.54 8.33 -1.95
C PRO A 30 -9.53 9.37 -2.50
N ASP A 31 -9.28 10.65 -2.24
CA ASP A 31 -10.09 11.77 -2.74
C ASP A 31 -9.74 12.19 -4.18
N GLY A 32 -8.70 11.62 -4.79
CA GLY A 32 -8.25 11.92 -6.14
C GLY A 32 -7.62 13.32 -6.32
N THR A 33 -7.31 14.04 -5.25
CA THR A 33 -6.75 15.41 -5.31
C THR A 33 -5.22 15.46 -5.20
N TRP A 34 -4.58 14.39 -4.74
CA TRP A 34 -3.14 14.29 -4.54
C TRP A 34 -2.55 13.03 -5.17
N ILE A 35 -1.27 13.10 -5.50
CA ILE A 35 -0.43 11.95 -5.87
C ILE A 35 0.73 11.90 -4.90
N ALA A 36 0.90 10.77 -4.21
CA ALA A 36 2.10 10.46 -3.46
C ALA A 36 3.07 9.71 -4.35
N PHE A 37 4.35 10.05 -4.31
CA PHE A 37 5.37 9.49 -5.17
C PHE A 37 6.71 9.40 -4.46
N THR A 38 7.58 8.53 -4.97
CA THR A 38 8.92 8.33 -4.43
C THR A 38 9.97 8.81 -5.40
N VAL A 39 10.87 9.69 -4.95
CA VAL A 39 11.98 10.22 -5.74
C VAL A 39 13.21 10.34 -4.84
N ALA A 40 14.38 9.93 -5.34
CA ALA A 40 15.66 10.10 -4.64
C ALA A 40 15.61 9.70 -3.15
N GLN A 41 15.01 8.55 -2.83
CA GLN A 41 14.89 8.03 -1.45
C GLN A 41 13.95 8.83 -0.52
N LYS A 42 13.05 9.62 -1.12
CA LYS A 42 12.08 10.46 -0.42
C LYS A 42 10.66 10.15 -0.84
N LEU A 43 9.75 10.17 0.12
CA LEU A 43 8.30 10.14 -0.10
C LEU A 43 7.81 11.58 -0.15
N ARG A 44 7.19 11.94 -1.27
CA ARG A 44 6.61 13.26 -1.49
C ARG A 44 5.17 13.12 -1.93
N LYS A 45 4.40 14.19 -1.80
CA LYS A 45 3.09 14.31 -2.43
C LYS A 45 2.97 15.60 -3.21
N VAL A 46 2.14 15.62 -4.24
CA VAL A 46 1.90 16.79 -5.09
C VAL A 46 0.40 16.85 -5.44
N PRO A 47 -0.20 18.04 -5.56
CA PRO A 47 -1.58 18.17 -6.03
C PRO A 47 -1.70 17.66 -7.47
N VAL A 48 -2.81 17.01 -7.78
CA VAL A 48 -3.14 16.53 -9.15
C VAL A 48 -3.25 17.68 -10.14
N VAL A 49 -3.64 18.86 -9.68
CA VAL A 49 -3.69 20.09 -10.49
C VAL A 49 -2.31 20.70 -10.75
N GLY A 50 -1.24 20.13 -10.21
CA GLY A 50 0.09 20.71 -10.19
C GLY A 50 0.30 21.67 -9.02
N GLY A 51 1.57 21.95 -8.72
CA GLY A 51 1.96 22.83 -7.62
C GLY A 51 3.27 22.37 -6.97
N ALA A 52 3.55 22.89 -5.77
CA ALA A 52 4.73 22.50 -5.03
C ALA A 52 4.57 21.09 -4.44
N ALA A 53 5.58 20.23 -4.65
CA ALA A 53 5.66 18.94 -3.99
C ALA A 53 6.01 19.12 -2.51
N VAL A 54 5.31 18.40 -1.64
CA VAL A 54 5.51 18.38 -0.19
C VAL A 54 6.27 17.11 0.19
N GLU A 55 7.38 17.26 0.92
CA GLU A 55 8.13 16.13 1.46
C GLU A 55 7.46 15.59 2.72
N LEU A 56 7.24 14.28 2.76
CA LEU A 56 6.55 13.60 3.87
C LEU A 56 7.53 12.78 4.72
N ALA A 57 8.39 12.00 4.07
CA ALA A 57 9.35 11.13 4.77
C ALA A 57 10.58 10.84 3.92
N ASN A 58 11.68 10.46 4.58
CA ASN A 58 12.90 9.97 3.95
C ASN A 58 13.10 8.50 4.33
N PHE A 59 13.59 7.69 3.41
CA PHE A 59 13.80 6.25 3.61
C PHE A 59 15.09 5.78 2.94
N ALA A 60 15.82 4.84 3.54
CA ALA A 60 17.06 4.31 2.98
C ALA A 60 16.82 3.17 1.96
N SER A 61 15.89 3.37 1.01
CA SER A 61 15.48 2.35 0.04
C SER A 61 15.42 2.91 -1.37
N SER A 62 15.94 2.16 -2.33
CA SER A 62 15.91 2.54 -3.74
C SER A 62 14.57 2.29 -4.43
N ASN A 63 13.67 1.48 -3.85
CA ASN A 63 12.39 1.13 -4.49
C ASN A 63 11.31 0.68 -3.47
N PRO A 64 10.81 1.58 -2.60
CA PRO A 64 9.74 1.20 -1.70
C PRO A 64 8.42 1.04 -2.47
N GLY A 65 7.70 -0.06 -2.24
CA GLY A 65 6.28 -0.11 -2.56
C GLY A 65 5.54 0.92 -1.71
N ILE A 66 4.59 1.64 -2.32
CA ILE A 66 3.78 2.66 -1.64
C ILE A 66 2.29 2.45 -1.93
N THR A 67 1.45 2.74 -0.94
CA THR A 67 0.00 2.75 -1.08
C THR A 67 -0.59 3.87 -0.23
N TRP A 68 -1.63 4.52 -0.74
CA TRP A 68 -2.43 5.45 0.05
C TRP A 68 -3.72 4.75 0.47
N LEU A 69 -3.99 4.76 1.77
CA LEU A 69 -5.17 4.14 2.37
C LEU A 69 -6.31 5.16 2.52
N ASP A 70 -7.53 4.64 2.61
CA ASP A 70 -8.77 5.43 2.73
C ASP A 70 -8.85 6.26 4.02
N ASP A 71 -8.07 5.89 5.05
CA ASP A 71 -7.93 6.64 6.30
C ASP A 71 -6.96 7.85 6.19
N ASN A 72 -6.57 8.19 4.96
CA ASN A 72 -5.64 9.25 4.63
C ASN A 72 -4.21 9.03 5.18
N THR A 73 -3.81 7.77 5.32
CA THR A 73 -2.42 7.39 5.63
C THR A 73 -1.73 6.80 4.40
N ILE A 74 -0.40 6.96 4.35
CA ILE A 74 0.44 6.38 3.31
C ILE A 74 1.28 5.29 3.96
N VAL A 75 1.15 4.07 3.44
CA VAL A 75 1.93 2.92 3.87
C VAL A 75 3.03 2.66 2.86
N PHE A 76 4.25 2.42 3.35
CA PHE A 76 5.41 2.18 2.52
C PHE A 76 6.36 1.14 3.12
N LEU A 77 7.16 0.52 2.25
CA LEU A 77 8.11 -0.53 2.59
C LEU A 77 9.56 -0.02 2.55
N PRO A 78 10.23 0.20 3.69
CA PRO A 78 11.66 0.50 3.71
C PRO A 78 12.46 -0.79 3.45
N ILE A 79 13.11 -0.91 2.29
CA ILE A 79 14.11 -1.97 2.07
C ILE A 79 15.37 -1.63 2.90
N GLY A 80 15.91 -2.59 3.66
CA GLY A 80 17.24 -2.46 4.29
C GLY A 80 17.33 -2.62 5.82
N GLY A 81 16.29 -3.07 6.53
CA GLY A 81 16.41 -3.26 7.99
C GLY A 81 15.28 -4.01 8.70
N GLY A 82 14.41 -4.69 7.96
CA GLY A 82 13.32 -5.50 8.50
C GLY A 82 12.06 -5.40 7.65
N LEU A 83 11.27 -6.48 7.62
CA LEU A 83 9.99 -6.60 6.88
C LEU A 83 8.86 -5.70 7.44
N GLY A 84 9.20 -4.65 8.20
CA GLY A 84 8.21 -3.80 8.86
C GLY A 84 7.67 -2.76 7.90
N LEU A 85 6.40 -2.90 7.54
CA LEU A 85 5.63 -1.82 6.90
C LEU A 85 5.70 -0.58 7.78
N ARG A 86 5.74 0.59 7.17
CA ARG A 86 5.67 1.87 7.86
C ARG A 86 4.46 2.64 7.37
N ARG A 87 3.83 3.40 8.25
CA ARG A 87 2.75 4.32 7.90
C ARG A 87 3.11 5.75 8.30
N ILE A 88 2.62 6.70 7.51
CA ILE A 88 2.69 8.13 7.82
C ILE A 88 1.35 8.77 7.47
N PRO A 89 0.81 9.69 8.29
CA PRO A 89 -0.35 10.48 7.89
C PRO A 89 -0.03 11.30 6.63
N ALA A 90 -0.98 11.41 5.70
CA ALA A 90 -0.77 12.18 4.48
C ALA A 90 -0.54 13.68 4.73
N GLY A 91 -0.97 14.20 5.88
CA GLY A 91 -0.65 15.55 6.35
C GLY A 91 0.83 15.75 6.72
N GLY A 92 1.63 14.68 6.73
CA GLY A 92 2.94 14.66 7.37
C GLY A 92 2.80 14.32 8.85
N GLY A 93 3.94 14.13 9.51
CA GLY A 93 4.01 13.79 10.93
C GLY A 93 4.99 12.66 11.20
N GLU A 94 4.79 11.98 12.32
CA GLU A 94 5.65 10.88 12.74
C GLU A 94 5.40 9.61 11.90
N VAL A 95 6.48 8.90 11.57
CA VAL A 95 6.42 7.63 10.85
C VAL A 95 6.28 6.50 11.86
N GLU A 96 5.18 5.77 11.80
CA GLU A 96 4.91 4.63 12.67
C GLU A 96 5.28 3.31 11.98
N LYS A 97 5.85 2.36 12.74
CA LYS A 97 6.14 1.00 12.26
C LYS A 97 4.93 0.10 12.50
N LEU A 98 4.41 -0.50 11.44
CA LEU A 98 3.37 -1.52 11.51
C LEU A 98 3.98 -2.89 11.82
N PRO A 99 3.44 -3.65 12.80
CA PRO A 99 3.85 -5.03 13.04
C PRO A 99 3.41 -5.94 11.88
N VAL A 100 4.31 -6.84 11.48
CA VAL A 100 4.15 -7.71 10.28
C VAL A 100 3.02 -8.74 10.43
N ASP A 101 2.51 -8.95 11.65
CA ASP A 101 1.45 -9.92 11.96
C ASP A 101 0.05 -9.44 11.51
N SER A 102 -0.06 -8.19 11.04
CA SER A 102 -1.34 -7.57 10.65
C SER A 102 -1.56 -7.50 9.14
N VAL A 103 -0.64 -7.99 8.31
CA VAL A 103 -0.74 -7.83 6.85
C VAL A 103 -0.34 -9.12 6.14
N PRO A 104 -1.30 -9.91 5.59
CA PRO A 104 -0.94 -11.06 4.77
C PRO A 104 -0.20 -10.56 3.53
N SER A 105 1.02 -11.05 3.40
CA SER A 105 2.02 -10.64 2.44
C SER A 105 1.55 -10.72 1.00
N PHE A 106 1.95 -9.72 0.21
CA PHE A 106 1.88 -9.61 -1.24
C PHE A 106 0.50 -9.28 -1.83
N LEU A 107 0.20 -7.97 -1.88
CA LEU A 107 0.00 -7.16 -3.10
C LEU A 107 -0.75 -5.89 -2.69
N LEU A 108 -0.03 -4.78 -2.53
CA LEU A 108 -0.66 -3.47 -2.35
C LEU A 108 -1.14 -2.97 -3.72
N ALA A 109 -2.35 -3.37 -4.10
CA ALA A 109 -3.10 -2.73 -5.18
C ALA A 109 -4.27 -1.94 -4.57
N PRO A 110 -4.48 -0.66 -4.92
CA PRO A 110 -5.67 0.05 -4.53
C PRO A 110 -6.86 -0.48 -5.36
N LEU A 111 -7.82 -1.14 -4.71
CA LEU A 111 -9.10 -1.49 -5.33
C LEU A 111 -10.21 -0.71 -4.62
N PRO A 112 -11.04 0.06 -5.35
CA PRO A 112 -12.23 0.65 -4.78
C PRO A 112 -13.31 -0.45 -4.66
N ALA A 113 -13.91 -0.51 -3.47
CA ALA A 113 -15.17 -1.17 -3.13
C ALA A 113 -15.25 -2.72 -3.21
N ARG A 114 -15.35 -3.30 -2.00
CA ARG A 114 -16.18 -4.48 -1.65
C ARG A 114 -16.04 -5.74 -2.52
N ALA A 115 -14.94 -6.48 -2.34
CA ALA A 115 -14.88 -7.95 -2.28
C ALA A 115 -13.43 -8.40 -2.41
N ALA A 116 -12.90 -9.11 -1.42
CA ALA A 116 -11.60 -9.78 -1.55
C ALA A 116 -11.78 -11.01 -2.46
N CYS A 117 -11.21 -10.99 -3.66
CA CYS A 117 -11.09 -12.18 -4.50
C CYS A 117 -9.63 -12.62 -4.49
N SER A 118 -9.32 -13.72 -3.82
CA SER A 118 -7.99 -14.34 -3.84
C SER A 118 -7.93 -15.36 -4.98
N THR A 119 -7.14 -15.08 -6.00
CA THR A 119 -6.73 -16.12 -6.96
C THR A 119 -5.49 -16.79 -6.40
N ARG A 120 -5.68 -17.99 -5.84
CA ARG A 120 -4.57 -18.88 -5.48
C ARG A 120 -3.96 -19.42 -6.77
N ALA A 121 -2.77 -18.95 -7.13
CA ALA A 121 -1.92 -19.69 -8.05
C ALA A 121 -1.49 -20.99 -7.35
N ALA A 122 -2.14 -22.09 -7.71
CA ALA A 122 -1.76 -23.41 -7.23
C ALA A 122 -0.48 -23.85 -7.95
N THR A 123 0.60 -24.06 -7.20
CA THR A 123 1.72 -24.87 -7.65
C THR A 123 1.20 -26.27 -8.02
N PRO A 124 1.47 -26.83 -9.21
CA PRO A 124 1.06 -28.19 -9.51
C PRO A 124 1.89 -29.16 -8.67
N GLY A 125 1.23 -30.01 -7.90
CA GLY A 125 1.86 -31.18 -7.27
C GLY A 125 2.13 -31.06 -5.77
N ALA A 126 1.08 -31.19 -4.95
CA ALA A 126 1.20 -31.81 -3.63
C ALA A 126 -0.15 -32.43 -3.22
N PRO A 127 -0.18 -33.67 -2.72
CA PRO A 127 -1.41 -34.43 -2.56
C PRO A 127 -2.28 -33.94 -1.40
N ARG A 128 -3.60 -33.93 -1.61
CA ARG A 128 -4.62 -33.68 -0.58
C ARG A 128 -4.71 -34.85 0.40
N ALA A 129 -4.57 -34.58 1.69
CA ALA A 129 -5.02 -35.49 2.74
C ALA A 129 -6.02 -34.80 3.70
N ARG A 130 -7.29 -35.00 3.33
CA ARG A 130 -8.53 -35.17 4.12
C ARG A 130 -8.46 -34.88 5.64
N THR A 131 -9.05 -33.76 6.07
CA THR A 131 -9.49 -33.53 7.46
C THR A 131 -10.81 -34.26 7.71
N SER A 132 -10.81 -35.27 8.60
CA SER A 132 -12.05 -35.80 9.19
C SER A 132 -12.41 -34.96 10.41
N GLY A 133 -13.52 -34.23 10.33
CA GLY A 133 -14.17 -33.61 11.47
C GLY A 133 -14.86 -34.65 12.37
N ARG A 134 -14.83 -34.42 13.67
CA ARG A 134 -15.81 -34.99 14.61
C ARG A 134 -16.20 -33.90 15.61
N SER A 135 -17.51 -33.74 15.73
CA SER A 135 -18.20 -32.72 16.50
C SER A 135 -18.50 -33.17 17.94
N THR A 136 -18.85 -32.15 18.75
CA THR A 136 -19.77 -32.16 19.91
C THR A 136 -19.40 -32.93 21.17
N SER A 137 -19.18 -32.23 22.28
CA SER A 137 -20.19 -31.96 23.33
C SER A 137 -19.52 -31.56 24.66
N GLY A 138 -20.00 -30.49 25.29
CA GLY A 138 -19.96 -30.34 26.75
C GLY A 138 -21.40 -30.48 27.29
N PRO A 139 -21.70 -30.29 28.60
CA PRO A 139 -20.82 -30.02 29.77
C PRO A 139 -21.15 -30.92 31.00
N ALA A 140 -20.42 -30.77 32.12
CA ALA A 140 -20.92 -31.18 33.45
C ALA A 140 -20.29 -30.31 34.58
N PRO A 141 -21.05 -29.93 35.63
CA PRO A 141 -20.61 -29.00 36.69
C PRO A 141 -19.94 -29.72 37.89
N PRO A 142 -19.27 -28.98 38.80
CA PRO A 142 -18.53 -29.56 39.91
C PRO A 142 -19.47 -30.07 41.02
N THR A 143 -19.12 -31.22 41.61
CA THR A 143 -19.77 -31.73 42.83
C THR A 143 -18.97 -31.31 44.06
N ARG A 144 -19.74 -30.98 45.11
CA ARG A 144 -19.36 -30.57 46.47
C ARG A 144 -18.56 -31.62 47.23
#